data_AF-R9JVZ5-F1
#
_entry.id   AF-R9JVZ5-F1
#
_cell.length_a   1.000
_cell.length_b   1.000
_cell.length_c   1.000
_cell.angle_alpha   90.00
_cell.angle_beta   90.00
_cell.angle_gamma   90.00
#
_symmetry.space_group_name_H-M   'P 1'
#
loop_
_entity.id
_entity.type
_entity.pdbx_description
1 polymer ?
#
loop_
_entity_poly.entity_id
_entity_poly.type
_entity_poly.pdbx_seq_one_letter_code
_entity_poly.pdbx_strand_id
1 'polypeptide(L)'
;MAKKNPYVFTIGFDETNPSHARVAEILNGTKKKASLIANAVLSYVDGVDSVQASEFSLEMFQPFLEKMIQKELEKAMKSQSLSEVHGENLEKQSEQILDLSPEGELPMDESLTRNIVDAMGVFRRN
;
A
#
# COMPACT_ATOMS: atom_id res chain seq x y z
N MET A 1 -65.00 -5.06 7.59
CA MET A 1 -63.58 -5.26 7.94
C MET A 1 -62.91 -3.91 8.03
N ALA A 2 -62.38 -3.52 9.19
CA ALA A 2 -61.72 -2.22 9.34
C ALA A 2 -60.41 -2.22 8.53
N LYS A 3 -60.28 -1.27 7.60
CA LYS A 3 -59.12 -1.11 6.73
C LYS A 3 -57.92 -0.69 7.58
N LYS A 4 -56.98 -1.61 7.83
CA LYS A 4 -55.74 -1.29 8.55
C LYS A 4 -54.99 -0.18 7.79
N ASN A 5 -54.50 0.81 8.51
CA ASN A 5 -53.73 1.90 7.93
C ASN A 5 -52.42 1.33 7.33
N PRO A 6 -52.16 1.50 6.02
CA PRO A 6 -50.96 0.94 5.38
C PRO A 6 -49.65 1.56 5.89
N TYR A 7 -49.70 2.75 6.50
CA TYR A 7 -48.53 3.46 7.01
C TYR A 7 -48.17 3.12 8.45
N VAL A 8 -48.90 2.21 9.08
CA VAL A 8 -48.67 1.80 10.47
C VAL A 8 -48.46 0.29 10.51
N PHE A 9 -47.23 -0.11 10.79
CA PHE A 9 -46.84 -1.50 10.98
C PHE A 9 -45.91 -1.64 12.17
N THR A 10 -45.91 -2.82 12.77
CA THR A 10 -45.06 -3.18 13.91
C THR A 10 -43.90 -4.02 13.40
N ILE A 11 -42.67 -3.66 13.79
CA ILE A 11 -41.46 -4.41 13.47
C ILE A 11 -41.01 -5.12 14.75
N GLY A 12 -40.92 -6.45 14.71
CA GLY A 12 -40.40 -7.26 15.82
C GLY A 12 -38.95 -7.65 15.56
N PHE A 13 -38.02 -7.19 16.40
CA PHE A 13 -36.62 -7.60 16.37
C PHE A 13 -36.43 -8.85 17.23
N ASP A 14 -35.63 -9.79 16.73
CA ASP A 14 -35.21 -10.99 17.46
C ASP A 14 -34.00 -10.66 18.34
N GLU A 15 -34.15 -10.79 19.65
CA GLU A 15 -33.09 -10.49 20.63
C GLU A 15 -31.89 -11.44 20.53
N THR A 16 -32.09 -12.65 20.01
CA THR A 16 -31.01 -13.63 19.86
C THR A 16 -30.09 -13.31 18.69
N ASN A 17 -30.55 -12.50 17.74
CA ASN A 17 -29.76 -12.05 16.60
C ASN A 17 -28.98 -10.77 16.96
N PRO A 18 -27.63 -10.79 16.95
CA PRO A 18 -26.82 -9.64 17.35
C PRO A 18 -27.02 -8.42 16.44
N SER A 19 -27.32 -8.62 15.16
CA SER A 19 -27.63 -7.52 14.24
C SER A 19 -28.97 -6.86 14.57
N HIS A 20 -29.98 -7.65 14.93
CA HIS A 20 -31.28 -7.13 15.36
C HIS A 20 -31.17 -6.35 16.67
N ALA A 21 -30.46 -6.90 17.66
CA ALA A 21 -30.20 -6.22 18.93
C ALA A 21 -29.51 -4.86 18.73
N ARG A 22 -28.47 -4.83 17.88
CA ARG A 22 -27.76 -3.59 17.54
C ARG A 22 -28.66 -2.57 16.84
N VAL A 23 -29.48 -3.00 15.88
CA VAL A 23 -30.43 -2.10 15.20
C VAL A 23 -31.46 -1.56 16.18
N ALA A 24 -31.97 -2.39 17.09
CA ALA A 24 -32.91 -1.97 18.12
C ALA A 24 -32.30 -0.91 19.05
N GLU A 25 -31.03 -1.08 19.47
CA GLU A 25 -30.30 -0.10 20.28
C GLU A 25 -30.19 1.27 19.56
N ILE A 26 -29.76 1.27 18.30
CA ILE A 26 -29.64 2.48 17.47
C ILE A 26 -30.98 3.20 17.33
N LEU A 27 -32.05 2.46 17.02
CA LEU A 27 -33.38 3.03 16.86
C LEU A 27 -33.89 3.60 18.19
N ASN A 28 -33.69 2.89 19.30
CA ASN A 28 -34.11 3.34 20.62
C ASN A 28 -33.42 4.65 21.04
N GLY A 29 -32.12 4.80 20.72
CA GLY A 29 -31.37 6.04 20.96
C GLY A 29 -31.75 7.24 20.08
N THR A 30 -32.50 7.01 18.99
CA THR A 30 -32.80 8.04 17.99
C THR A 30 -34.19 8.65 18.15
N LYS A 31 -34.31 9.99 18.07
CA LYS A 31 -35.61 10.70 18.17
C LYS A 31 -36.52 10.48 16.94
N LYS A 32 -35.96 10.41 15.73
CA LYS A 32 -36.71 10.29 14.45
C LYS A 32 -36.54 8.91 13.80
N LYS A 33 -37.08 7.86 14.45
CA LYS A 33 -36.96 6.45 14.00
C LYS A 33 -37.49 6.22 12.59
N ALA A 34 -38.68 6.74 12.29
CA ALA A 34 -39.33 6.54 10.99
C ALA A 34 -38.50 7.10 9.82
N SER A 35 -37.93 8.31 9.98
CA SER A 35 -37.07 8.91 8.96
C SER A 35 -35.77 8.14 8.77
N LEU A 36 -35.17 7.65 9.86
CA LEU A 36 -33.96 6.83 9.77
C LEU A 36 -34.21 5.51 9.05
N ILE A 37 -35.31 4.82 9.37
CA ILE A 37 -35.71 3.58 8.70
C ILE A 37 -36.02 3.85 7.22
N ALA A 38 -36.78 4.91 6.90
CA ALA A 38 -37.09 5.26 5.52
C ALA A 38 -35.82 5.55 4.71
N ASN A 39 -34.92 6.36 5.24
CA ASN A 39 -33.66 6.68 4.57
C ASN A 39 -32.79 5.42 4.39
N ALA A 40 -32.67 4.58 5.41
CA ALA A 40 -31.87 3.34 5.31
C ALA A 40 -32.45 2.38 4.26
N VAL A 41 -33.77 2.22 4.19
CA VAL A 41 -34.43 1.37 3.19
C VAL A 41 -34.28 1.94 1.79
N LEU A 42 -34.53 3.25 1.60
CA LEU A 42 -34.34 3.91 0.31
C LEU A 42 -32.87 3.86 -0.13
N SER A 43 -31.91 4.11 0.76
CA SER A 43 -30.49 3.94 0.44
C SER A 43 -30.09 2.50 0.15
N TYR A 44 -30.74 1.50 0.75
CA TYR A 44 -30.46 0.09 0.45
C TYR A 44 -31.08 -0.35 -0.88
N VAL A 45 -32.28 0.12 -1.21
CA VAL A 45 -33.02 -0.25 -2.42
C VAL A 45 -32.62 0.58 -3.63
N ASP A 46 -32.49 1.89 -3.46
CA ASP A 46 -32.10 2.83 -4.52
C ASP A 46 -30.58 3.00 -4.60
N GLY A 47 -29.86 2.71 -3.52
CA GLY A 47 -28.40 2.83 -3.44
C GLY A 47 -27.63 1.53 -3.61
N VAL A 48 -28.27 0.41 -3.99
CA VAL A 48 -27.54 -0.76 -4.52
C VAL A 48 -26.74 -0.44 -5.79
N ASP A 49 -27.02 0.69 -6.45
CA ASP A 49 -26.18 1.21 -7.53
C ASP A 49 -25.07 2.17 -7.06
N SER A 50 -25.06 2.65 -5.81
CA SER A 50 -24.13 3.70 -5.36
C SER A 50 -23.27 3.35 -4.13
N VAL A 51 -23.60 2.34 -3.33
CA VAL A 51 -22.82 1.98 -2.13
C VAL A 51 -21.68 0.98 -2.43
N GLN A 52 -21.51 0.55 -3.69
CA GLN A 52 -20.24 -0.03 -4.18
C GLN A 52 -19.57 0.80 -5.29
N ALA A 53 -20.19 1.89 -5.75
CA ALA A 53 -19.66 2.74 -6.82
C ALA A 53 -19.46 4.22 -6.41
N SER A 54 -19.66 4.59 -5.14
CA SER A 54 -19.37 5.93 -4.64
C SER A 54 -18.06 5.93 -3.89
N GLU A 55 -17.01 6.42 -4.56
CA GLU A 55 -16.28 7.66 -4.20
C GLU A 55 -14.83 7.64 -4.73
N PHE A 56 -14.37 6.48 -5.19
CA PHE A 56 -13.08 6.31 -5.85
C PHE A 56 -13.30 5.87 -7.30
N SER A 57 -13.69 6.80 -8.17
CA SER A 57 -13.62 6.50 -9.61
C SER A 57 -12.14 6.26 -9.96
N LEU A 58 -11.85 5.16 -10.67
CA LEU A 58 -10.49 4.92 -11.20
C LEU A 58 -9.99 6.12 -12.01
N GLU A 59 -10.92 6.86 -12.63
CA GLU A 59 -10.69 8.11 -13.36
C GLU A 59 -10.05 9.20 -12.49
N MET A 60 -10.42 9.32 -11.21
CA MET A 60 -9.78 10.27 -10.29
C MET A 60 -8.31 9.96 -10.05
N PHE A 61 -7.95 8.67 -10.06
CA PHE A 61 -6.57 8.22 -9.90
C PHE A 61 -5.81 8.12 -11.22
N GLN A 62 -6.46 8.28 -12.37
CA GLN A 62 -5.80 8.22 -13.67
C GLN A 62 -4.53 9.11 -13.75
N PRO A 63 -4.56 10.41 -13.38
CA PRO A 63 -3.36 11.24 -13.44
C PRO A 63 -2.26 10.80 -12.45
N PHE A 64 -2.64 10.21 -11.32
CA PHE A 64 -1.69 9.67 -10.36
C PHE A 64 -1.06 8.37 -10.87
N LEU A 65 -1.86 7.48 -11.46
CA LEU A 65 -1.43 6.21 -12.03
C LEU A 65 -0.52 6.44 -13.24
N GLU A 66 -0.86 7.37 -14.13
CA GLU A 66 -0.01 7.77 -15.26
C GLU A 66 1.36 8.26 -14.78
N LYS A 67 1.39 9.11 -13.75
CA LYS A 67 2.64 9.61 -13.17
C LYS A 67 3.47 8.52 -12.50
N MET A 68 2.81 7.54 -11.86
CA MET A 68 3.48 6.39 -11.25
C MET A 68 4.12 5.50 -12.32
N ILE A 69 3.40 5.22 -13.40
CA ILE A 69 3.90 4.43 -14.54
C ILE A 69 5.06 5.16 -15.23
N GLN A 70 4.94 6.46 -15.49
CA GLN A 70 6.01 7.28 -16.07
C GLN A 70 7.29 7.20 -15.23
N LYS A 71 7.17 7.37 -13.90
CA LYS A 71 8.31 7.28 -12.99
C LYS A 71 8.97 5.90 -13.00
N GLU A 72 8.19 4.82 -13.08
CA GLU A 72 8.74 3.47 -13.11
C GLU A 72 9.41 3.18 -14.46
N LEU A 73 8.85 3.65 -15.58
CA LEU A 73 9.46 3.56 -16.91
C LEU A 73 10.75 4.37 -17.00
N GLU A 74 10.77 5.61 -16.52
CA GLU A 74 12.00 6.42 -16.46
C GLU A 74 13.09 5.75 -15.63
N LYS A 75 12.72 5.17 -14.49
CA LYS A 75 13.65 4.44 -13.63
C LYS A 75 14.21 3.20 -14.34
N ALA A 76 13.36 2.43 -15.02
CA ALA A 76 13.77 1.28 -15.81
C ALA A 76 14.67 1.67 -16.99
N MET A 77 14.32 2.72 -17.74
CA MET A 77 15.12 3.23 -18.85
C MET A 77 16.45 3.82 -18.39
N LYS A 78 16.49 4.50 -17.24
CA LYS A 78 17.74 5.00 -16.67
C LYS A 78 18.63 3.87 -16.17
N SER A 79 18.06 2.79 -15.62
CA SER A 79 18.84 1.58 -15.32
C SER A 79 19.35 0.88 -16.58
N GLN A 80 18.60 0.94 -17.69
CA GLN A 80 18.99 0.33 -18.97
C GLN A 80 20.00 1.19 -19.75
N SER A 81 19.90 2.52 -19.68
CA SER A 81 20.90 3.45 -20.23
C SER A 81 22.21 3.40 -19.46
N LEU A 82 22.19 3.11 -18.15
CA LEU A 82 23.41 2.83 -17.39
C LEU A 82 24.06 1.49 -17.78
N SER A 83 23.30 0.54 -18.33
CA SER A 83 23.86 -0.69 -18.92
C SER A 83 24.29 -0.54 -20.39
N GLU A 84 23.75 0.42 -21.15
CA GLU A 84 24.14 0.67 -22.55
C GLU A 84 25.25 1.74 -22.70
N VAL A 85 25.44 2.64 -21.72
CA VAL A 85 26.48 3.69 -21.76
C VAL A 85 27.88 3.21 -21.33
N HIS A 86 28.08 1.90 -21.12
CA HIS A 86 29.45 1.36 -21.07
C HIS A 86 30.07 1.11 -22.46
N GLY A 87 29.37 1.46 -23.55
CA GLY A 87 29.87 1.30 -24.92
C GLY A 87 30.66 2.46 -25.49
N GLU A 88 30.31 3.72 -25.21
CA GLU A 88 30.85 4.85 -26.01
C GLU A 88 30.98 6.16 -25.20
N ASN A 89 32.04 6.30 -24.40
CA ASN A 89 32.63 7.62 -24.11
C ASN A 89 34.11 7.52 -23.71
N LEU A 90 34.92 6.94 -24.60
CA LEU A 90 36.33 7.30 -24.69
C LEU A 90 36.41 8.61 -25.48
N GLU A 91 36.53 9.74 -24.80
CA GLU A 91 37.68 10.64 -24.96
C GLU A 91 37.48 11.94 -24.18
N LYS A 92 38.44 12.18 -23.26
CA LYS A 92 38.79 13.42 -22.56
C LYS A 92 37.96 13.74 -21.31
N GLN A 93 38.35 13.15 -20.17
CA GLN A 93 39.30 13.80 -19.25
C GLN A 93 39.66 12.88 -18.05
N SER A 94 40.96 12.63 -17.91
CA SER A 94 41.74 12.27 -16.70
C SER A 94 41.42 10.98 -15.94
N GLU A 95 42.18 9.93 -16.31
CA GLU A 95 42.99 9.06 -15.44
C GLU A 95 42.38 8.48 -14.15
N GLN A 96 41.76 7.30 -14.25
CA GLN A 96 42.26 6.07 -13.60
C GLN A 96 41.41 4.87 -14.04
N ILE A 97 41.87 4.19 -15.10
CA ILE A 97 41.44 2.83 -15.39
C ILE A 97 42.26 1.94 -14.46
N LEU A 98 41.64 1.35 -13.44
CA LEU A 98 42.31 0.31 -12.65
C LEU A 98 42.15 -1.02 -13.37
N ASP A 99 43.21 -1.37 -14.08
CA ASP A 99 43.43 -2.64 -14.76
C ASP A 99 43.37 -3.80 -13.77
N LEU A 100 42.54 -4.81 -14.06
CA LEU A 100 42.41 -6.04 -13.27
C LEU A 100 43.34 -7.09 -13.87
N SER A 101 44.64 -6.98 -13.61
CA SER A 101 45.63 -8.05 -13.86
C SER A 101 46.80 -7.98 -12.86
N PRO A 102 47.41 -9.12 -12.52
CA PRO A 102 47.71 -9.42 -11.13
C PRO A 102 49.18 -9.18 -10.79
N GLU A 103 49.56 -8.01 -10.27
CA GLU A 103 50.88 -7.82 -9.68
C GLU A 103 50.90 -6.81 -8.52
N GLY A 104 51.46 -7.24 -7.40
CA GLY A 104 51.90 -6.39 -6.29
C GLY A 104 51.04 -6.53 -5.04
N GLU A 105 51.49 -7.35 -4.09
CA GLU A 105 51.00 -7.35 -2.71
C GLU A 105 51.03 -5.91 -2.16
N LEU A 106 49.88 -5.24 -2.12
CA LEU A 106 49.78 -3.99 -1.37
C LEU A 106 50.08 -4.33 0.10
N PRO A 107 51.00 -3.62 0.76
CA PRO A 107 51.33 -3.90 2.16
C PRO A 107 50.05 -3.73 2.98
N MET A 108 49.49 -4.85 3.41
CA MET A 108 48.28 -4.86 4.23
C MET A 108 48.58 -4.08 5.51
N ASP A 109 47.74 -3.09 5.80
CA ASP A 109 47.86 -2.23 6.98
C ASP A 109 48.09 -3.08 8.25
N GLU A 110 49.18 -2.77 8.96
CA GLU A 110 49.62 -3.54 10.14
C GLU A 110 48.56 -3.52 11.25
N SER A 111 47.77 -2.45 11.31
CA SER A 111 46.62 -2.35 12.23
C SER A 111 45.51 -3.34 11.85
N LEU A 112 45.19 -3.43 10.56
CA LEU A 112 44.17 -4.32 10.02
C LEU A 112 44.57 -5.78 10.19
N THR A 113 45.83 -6.13 9.90
CA THR A 113 46.34 -7.50 10.07
C THR A 113 46.34 -7.92 11.54
N ARG A 114 46.70 -7.02 12.47
CA ARG A 114 46.64 -7.31 13.91
C ARG A 114 45.23 -7.53 14.42
N ASN A 115 44.27 -6.72 13.98
CA ASN A 115 42.86 -6.89 14.32
C ASN A 115 42.30 -8.24 13.84
N ILE A 116 42.68 -8.67 12.63
CA ILE A 116 42.26 -9.96 12.08
C ILE A 116 42.86 -11.12 12.87
N VAL A 117 44.15 -11.06 13.22
CA VAL A 117 44.82 -12.11 13.99
C VAL A 117 44.23 -12.24 15.39
N ASP A 118 43.97 -11.12 16.08
CA ASP A 118 43.36 -11.14 17.41
C ASP A 118 41.95 -11.73 17.37
N ALA A 119 41.13 -11.34 16.39
CA ALA A 119 39.79 -11.89 16.21
C ALA A 119 39.82 -13.42 15.96
N MET A 120 40.76 -13.89 15.14
CA MET A 120 40.95 -15.33 14.88
C MET A 120 41.45 -16.09 16.11
N GLY A 121 42.26 -15.46 16.96
CA GLY A 121 42.76 -16.05 18.21
C GLY A 121 41.66 -16.38 19.21
N VAL A 122 40.57 -15.61 19.24
CA VAL A 122 39.41 -15.84 20.12
C VAL A 122 38.73 -17.18 19.81
N PHE A 123 38.58 -17.53 18.53
CA PHE A 123 37.95 -18.79 18.12
C PHE A 123 38.79 -20.02 18.45
N ARG A 124 40.10 -19.85 18.63
CA ARG A 124 41.03 -20.97 18.83
C ARG A 124 41.23 -21.38 20.29
N ARG A 125 40.73 -20.58 21.24
CA ARG A 125 40.84 -20.83 22.69
C ARG A 125 39.59 -21.45 23.32
N ASN A 126 38.56 -21.78 22.52
CA ASN A 126 37.37 -22.52 22.95
C ASN A 126 37.40 -23.95 22.41
#